data_AF-A0A259TW28-F1
#
_entry.id   AF-A0A259TW28-F1
#
_cell.length_a   1.000
_cell.length_b   1.000
_cell.length_c   1.000
_cell.angle_alpha   90.00
_cell.angle_beta   90.00
_cell.angle_gamma   90.00
#
_symmetry.space_group_name_H-M   'P 1'
#
loop_
_entity.id
_entity.type
_entity.pdbx_description
1 polymer ?
#
loop_
_entity_poly.entity_id
_entity_poly.type
_entity_poly.pdbx_seq_one_letter_code
_entity_poly.pdbx_strand_id
1 'polypeptide(L)'
;MRILLFLLLAALATDAAEAQRRISRAPAMTRTVSGPSSQKIRLVGNITTTGISGNTGSSSFTLIPSQPHSFLRSLLFRERGDEPCFMQASFVHYTLGPDHEYEPSNGEQLDTRVDFRCGTNWMGTSSRQTMEQGVQSTTKRVRPPSAPTVDGYESHVAIHGLQVCTNDRNDRNIKLKGIKIFGTRLNPNGRGRVVRDASFSDQFTRSHCRKWETAQVCPSGEVGVGLDVYRRGDSITGLALRCQEVRMTRVDS
;
A
#
# COMPACT_ATOMS: atom_id res chain seq x y z
N MET A 1 13.81 -39.03 -71.94
CA MET A 1 13.52 -39.30 -70.51
C MET A 1 13.57 -38.08 -69.58
N ARG A 2 13.93 -36.86 -70.03
CA ARG A 2 13.92 -35.64 -69.18
C ARG A 2 12.63 -34.79 -69.29
N ILE A 3 11.85 -34.95 -70.36
CA ILE A 3 10.61 -34.18 -70.59
C ILE A 3 9.44 -34.69 -69.74
N LEU A 4 9.36 -36.00 -69.46
CA LEU A 4 8.32 -36.56 -68.60
C LEU A 4 8.43 -36.14 -67.12
N LEU A 5 9.64 -35.82 -66.64
CA LEU A 5 9.86 -35.41 -65.25
C LEU A 5 9.36 -33.98 -64.98
N PHE A 6 9.44 -33.09 -65.97
CA PHE A 6 8.94 -31.72 -65.85
C PHE A 6 7.41 -31.63 -65.85
N LEU A 7 6.72 -32.50 -66.61
CA LEU A 7 5.26 -32.54 -66.61
C LEU A 7 4.67 -33.12 -65.32
N LEU A 8 5.36 -34.06 -64.67
CA LEU A 8 4.91 -34.60 -63.38
C LEU A 8 5.06 -33.59 -62.22
N LEU A 9 6.09 -32.74 -62.27
CA LEU A 9 6.30 -31.69 -61.26
C LEU A 9 5.30 -30.52 -61.38
N ALA A 10 4.80 -30.23 -62.58
CA ALA A 10 3.80 -29.17 -62.78
C ALA A 10 2.41 -29.56 -62.23
N ALA A 11 2.04 -30.85 -62.31
CA ALA A 11 0.74 -31.32 -61.84
C ALA A 11 0.61 -31.37 -60.30
N LEU A 12 1.73 -31.52 -59.57
CA LEU A 12 1.73 -31.52 -58.09
C LEU A 12 1.65 -30.10 -57.48
N ALA A 13 1.92 -29.05 -58.26
CA ALA A 13 1.89 -27.67 -57.77
C ALA A 13 0.50 -27.04 -57.78
N THR A 14 -0.45 -27.60 -58.53
CA THR A 14 -1.82 -27.06 -58.65
C THR A 14 -2.75 -27.45 -57.51
N ASP A 15 -2.56 -28.60 -56.86
CA ASP A 15 -3.43 -29.03 -55.74
C ASP A 15 -3.11 -28.33 -54.40
N ALA A 16 -1.87 -27.86 -54.20
CA ALA A 16 -1.48 -27.18 -52.96
C ALA A 16 -2.06 -25.76 -52.84
N ALA A 17 -2.32 -25.09 -53.96
CA ALA A 17 -2.81 -23.70 -53.96
C ALA A 17 -4.32 -23.59 -53.64
N GLU A 18 -5.09 -24.65 -53.87
CA GLU A 18 -6.54 -24.63 -53.68
C GLU A 18 -6.96 -25.02 -52.25
N ALA A 19 -6.15 -25.84 -51.56
CA ALA A 19 -6.35 -26.17 -50.14
C ALA A 19 -6.18 -24.96 -49.20
N GLN A 20 -5.33 -24.00 -49.55
CA GLN A 20 -5.07 -22.80 -48.73
C GLN A 20 -6.16 -21.72 -48.83
N ARG A 21 -7.01 -21.73 -49.86
CA ARG A 21 -8.11 -20.76 -50.01
C ARG A 21 -9.35 -21.07 -49.20
N ARG A 22 -9.52 -22.30 -48.70
CA ARG A 22 -10.72 -22.69 -47.92
C ARG A 22 -10.64 -22.35 -46.43
N ILE A 23 -9.46 -21.99 -45.90
CA ILE A 23 -9.30 -21.61 -44.48
C ILE A 23 -9.70 -20.12 -44.25
N SER A 24 -9.84 -19.32 -45.31
CA SER A 24 -9.98 -17.86 -45.22
C SER A 24 -11.42 -17.34 -45.02
N ARG A 25 -12.41 -18.21 -44.78
CA ARG A 25 -13.83 -17.83 -44.70
C ARG A 25 -14.56 -18.35 -43.46
N ALA A 26 -13.86 -18.57 -42.36
CA ALA A 26 -14.55 -18.60 -41.07
C ALA A 26 -15.05 -17.17 -40.77
N PRO A 27 -16.36 -16.95 -40.52
CA PRO A 27 -16.83 -15.65 -40.08
C PRO A 27 -16.06 -15.28 -38.83
N ALA A 28 -15.49 -14.07 -38.80
CA ALA A 28 -14.89 -13.52 -37.60
C ALA A 28 -15.96 -13.54 -36.52
N MET A 29 -15.90 -14.52 -35.62
CA MET A 29 -16.67 -14.46 -34.40
C MET A 29 -16.14 -13.25 -33.65
N THR A 30 -16.87 -12.14 -33.75
CA THR A 30 -16.66 -10.96 -32.93
C THR A 30 -16.86 -11.44 -31.50
N ARG A 31 -15.76 -11.85 -30.87
CA ARG A 31 -15.75 -12.26 -29.47
C ARG A 31 -16.10 -11.00 -28.71
N THR A 32 -17.35 -10.90 -28.28
CA THR A 32 -17.79 -9.85 -27.37
C THR A 32 -16.90 -9.98 -26.14
N VAL A 33 -15.89 -9.14 -26.05
CA VAL A 33 -15.05 -9.04 -24.85
C VAL A 33 -15.98 -8.43 -23.83
N SER A 34 -16.48 -9.27 -22.91
CA SER A 34 -17.16 -8.78 -21.71
C SER A 34 -16.27 -7.71 -21.09
N GLY A 35 -16.80 -6.49 -20.95
CA GLY A 35 -16.07 -5.40 -20.31
C GLY A 35 -15.53 -5.83 -18.93
N PRO A 36 -14.49 -5.16 -18.41
CA PRO A 36 -13.98 -5.45 -17.09
C PRO A 36 -15.14 -5.34 -16.08
N SER A 37 -15.45 -6.43 -15.38
CA SER A 37 -16.45 -6.40 -14.31
C SER A 37 -15.93 -5.48 -13.21
N SER A 38 -16.70 -4.45 -12.82
CA SER A 38 -16.30 -3.57 -11.73
C SER A 38 -16.35 -4.32 -10.39
N GLN A 39 -15.37 -4.06 -9.53
CA GLN A 39 -15.27 -4.68 -8.20
C GLN A 39 -15.26 -3.61 -7.12
N LYS A 40 -16.00 -3.88 -6.06
CA LYS A 40 -16.10 -3.02 -4.88
C LYS A 40 -15.20 -3.51 -3.77
N ILE A 41 -14.34 -2.65 -3.23
CA ILE A 41 -13.53 -2.95 -2.05
C ILE A 41 -14.26 -2.43 -0.80
N ARG A 42 -14.63 -3.32 0.11
CA ARG A 42 -15.32 -2.99 1.35
C ARG A 42 -14.52 -3.48 2.55
N LEU A 43 -14.34 -2.59 3.54
CA LEU A 43 -13.92 -3.00 4.88
C LEU A 43 -15.09 -3.65 5.61
N VAL A 44 -14.87 -4.83 6.18
CA VAL A 44 -15.86 -5.60 6.93
C VAL A 44 -15.26 -6.12 8.23
N GLY A 45 -16.12 -6.66 9.10
CA GLY A 45 -15.69 -7.21 10.38
C GLY A 45 -15.28 -6.15 11.40
N ASN A 46 -14.87 -6.62 12.57
CA ASN A 46 -14.41 -5.77 13.67
C ASN A 46 -12.96 -5.35 13.45
N ILE A 47 -12.61 -4.16 13.94
CA ILE A 47 -11.21 -3.72 13.97
C ILE A 47 -10.49 -4.50 15.06
N THR A 48 -9.38 -5.15 14.69
CA THR A 48 -8.45 -5.81 15.63
C THR A 48 -7.18 -4.97 15.79
N THR A 49 -6.43 -5.19 16.86
CA THR A 49 -5.11 -4.55 17.05
C THR A 49 -4.04 -5.64 17.05
N THR A 50 -2.94 -5.41 16.32
CA THR A 50 -1.80 -6.33 16.35
C THR A 50 -1.11 -6.32 17.72
N GLY A 51 -0.12 -7.20 17.89
CA GLY A 51 0.88 -6.96 18.94
C GLY A 51 1.61 -5.63 18.73
N ILE A 52 2.42 -5.25 19.71
CA ILE A 52 3.22 -4.02 19.66
C ILE A 52 4.60 -4.36 19.11
N SER A 53 5.03 -3.62 18.10
CA SER A 53 6.43 -3.59 17.69
C SER A 53 7.11 -2.53 18.54
N GLY A 54 8.06 -2.92 19.40
CA GLY A 54 8.65 -2.05 20.42
C GLY A 54 8.10 -2.32 21.81
N ASN A 55 7.89 -1.25 22.58
CA ASN A 55 7.48 -1.32 23.99
C ASN A 55 6.15 -0.56 24.21
N THR A 56 5.32 -1.09 25.10
CA THR A 56 3.98 -0.57 25.46
C THR A 56 3.98 0.86 26.02
N GLY A 57 5.14 1.40 26.41
CA GLY A 57 5.23 2.77 26.92
C GLY A 57 4.44 2.98 28.21
N SER A 58 4.06 4.22 28.50
CA SER A 58 3.19 4.60 29.63
C SER A 58 1.85 5.18 29.17
N SER A 59 1.69 5.48 27.89
CA SER A 59 0.44 5.98 27.29
C SER A 59 0.41 5.67 25.80
N SER A 60 -0.77 5.71 25.19
CA SER A 60 -0.96 5.55 23.75
C SER A 60 -2.00 6.52 23.22
N PHE A 61 -1.95 6.76 21.92
CA PHE A 61 -3.01 7.44 21.19
C PHE A 61 -3.16 6.78 19.82
N THR A 62 -4.34 6.94 19.23
CA THR A 62 -4.70 6.29 17.98
C THR A 62 -4.77 7.32 16.87
N LEU A 63 -4.07 7.05 15.78
CA LEU A 63 -4.22 7.74 14.51
C LEU A 63 -5.17 6.91 13.64
N ILE A 64 -6.41 7.37 13.52
CA ILE A 64 -7.45 6.76 12.69
C ILE A 64 -8.25 7.88 12.01
N PRO A 65 -8.54 7.80 10.70
CA PRO A 65 -9.32 8.83 10.01
C PRO A 65 -10.78 8.84 10.51
N SER A 66 -11.44 9.99 10.40
CA SER A 66 -12.86 10.10 10.74
C SER A 66 -13.76 9.42 9.70
N GLN A 67 -13.28 9.26 8.47
CA GLN A 67 -13.99 8.63 7.38
C GLN A 67 -13.83 7.10 7.45
N PRO A 68 -14.94 6.33 7.40
CA PRO A 68 -14.87 4.87 7.30
C PRO A 68 -14.23 4.45 5.96
N HIS A 69 -13.92 3.17 5.79
CA HIS A 69 -13.39 2.64 4.52
C HIS A 69 -12.06 3.28 4.07
N SER A 70 -11.23 3.63 5.05
CA SER A 70 -9.95 4.27 4.82
C SER A 70 -8.80 3.33 5.18
N PHE A 71 -7.78 3.28 4.32
CA PHE A 71 -6.64 2.37 4.47
C PHE A 71 -5.39 3.15 4.79
N LEU A 72 -4.60 2.67 5.74
CA LEU A 72 -3.31 3.25 6.07
C LEU A 72 -2.35 3.06 4.89
N ARG A 73 -1.86 4.17 4.32
CA ARG A 73 -1.01 4.16 3.12
C ARG A 73 0.42 4.55 3.39
N SER A 74 0.65 5.57 4.21
CA SER A 74 2.02 6.05 4.47
C SER A 74 2.18 6.56 5.88
N LEU A 75 3.41 6.49 6.36
CA LEU A 75 3.81 7.08 7.64
C LEU A 75 4.84 8.16 7.38
N LEU A 76 4.65 9.32 8.00
CA LEU A 76 5.63 10.39 8.00
C LEU A 76 6.08 10.65 9.43
N PHE A 77 7.39 10.76 9.59
CA PHE A 77 8.04 10.99 10.88
C PHE A 77 9.01 12.16 10.76
N ARG A 78 9.00 13.06 11.75
CA ARG A 78 10.02 14.12 11.90
C ARG A 78 10.58 14.13 13.31
N GLU A 79 11.83 14.54 13.40
CA GLU A 79 12.56 14.66 14.64
C GLU A 79 13.51 15.87 14.64
N ARG A 80 13.96 16.24 15.84
CA ARG A 80 15.01 17.23 16.06
C ARG A 80 15.93 16.73 17.16
N GLY A 81 17.24 16.63 16.89
CA GLY A 81 18.23 16.35 17.93
C GLY A 81 17.97 15.08 18.75
N ASP A 82 17.54 14.01 18.09
CA ASP A 82 17.15 12.71 18.67
C ASP A 82 15.74 12.64 19.30
N GLU A 83 14.97 13.73 19.31
CA GLU A 83 13.62 13.81 19.88
C GLU A 83 12.54 13.73 18.78
N PRO A 84 11.52 12.86 18.91
CA PRO A 84 10.41 12.80 17.97
C PRO A 84 9.59 14.09 18.08
N CYS A 85 9.37 14.77 16.95
CA CYS A 85 8.57 15.99 16.91
C CYS A 85 7.18 15.76 16.35
N PHE A 86 7.06 14.78 15.45
CA PHE A 86 5.91 14.67 14.58
C PHE A 86 5.76 13.24 14.09
N MET A 87 4.54 12.72 14.15
CA MET A 87 4.15 11.54 13.41
C MET A 87 2.81 11.78 12.72
N GLN A 88 2.73 11.40 11.46
CA GLN A 88 1.53 11.50 10.66
C GLN A 88 1.28 10.16 9.98
N ALA A 89 0.03 9.73 10.04
CA ALA A 89 -0.49 8.60 9.30
C ALA A 89 -1.39 9.14 8.18
N SER A 90 -1.06 8.79 6.94
CA SER A 90 -1.84 9.16 5.76
C SER A 90 -2.68 7.98 5.33
N PHE A 91 -3.96 8.23 5.09
CA PHE A 91 -4.94 7.25 4.68
C PHE A 91 -5.48 7.58 3.30
N VAL A 92 -5.87 6.54 2.57
CA VAL A 92 -6.66 6.69 1.35
C VAL A 92 -8.08 6.27 1.66
N HIS A 93 -8.99 7.20 1.46
CA HIS A 93 -10.42 6.94 1.50
C HIS A 93 -10.90 6.45 0.14
N TYR A 94 -11.84 5.52 0.17
CA TYR A 94 -12.51 5.02 -1.02
C TYR A 94 -13.98 5.33 -0.86
N THR A 95 -14.50 6.23 -1.71
CA THR A 95 -15.92 6.56 -1.79
C THR A 95 -16.62 5.58 -2.72
N LEU A 96 -17.77 5.08 -2.30
CA LEU A 96 -18.70 4.40 -3.21
C LEU A 96 -19.29 5.46 -4.15
N GLY A 97 -18.97 5.41 -5.44
CA GLY A 97 -19.66 6.22 -6.44
C GLY A 97 -21.14 5.82 -6.57
N PRO A 98 -22.00 6.72 -7.10
CA PRO A 98 -23.41 6.42 -7.39
C PRO A 98 -23.54 5.24 -8.37
N ASP A 99 -22.62 5.14 -9.33
CA ASP A 99 -22.52 4.02 -10.27
C ASP A 99 -21.73 2.85 -9.70
N HIS A 100 -21.58 2.80 -8.37
CA HIS A 100 -21.07 1.65 -7.65
C HIS A 100 -19.60 1.29 -7.95
N GLU A 101 -18.90 2.12 -8.72
CA GLU A 101 -17.47 2.08 -8.93
C GLU A 101 -16.76 2.89 -7.84
N TYR A 102 -15.69 2.32 -7.27
CA TYR A 102 -14.81 3.08 -6.40
C TYR A 102 -13.85 3.86 -7.29
N GLU A 103 -14.19 5.11 -7.58
CA GLU A 103 -13.14 6.04 -7.96
C GLU A 103 -12.39 6.44 -6.68
N PRO A 104 -11.04 6.40 -6.65
CA PRO A 104 -10.33 7.13 -5.62
C PRO A 104 -10.84 8.56 -5.70
N SER A 105 -11.46 9.08 -4.65
CA SER A 105 -12.12 10.39 -4.63
C SER A 105 -11.11 11.50 -4.93
N ASN A 106 -10.75 11.71 -6.20
CA ASN A 106 -9.61 12.53 -6.66
C ASN A 106 -8.45 12.63 -5.65
N GLY A 107 -8.04 11.49 -5.07
CA GLY A 107 -6.96 11.42 -4.10
C GLY A 107 -7.14 12.24 -2.82
N GLU A 108 -8.34 12.31 -2.22
CA GLU A 108 -8.50 12.89 -0.88
C GLU A 108 -7.71 12.07 0.14
N GLN A 109 -6.46 12.48 0.32
CA GLN A 109 -5.54 11.91 1.29
C GLN A 109 -5.96 12.44 2.65
N LEU A 110 -6.50 11.55 3.46
CA LEU A 110 -6.88 11.87 4.82
C LEU A 110 -5.64 11.76 5.70
N ASP A 111 -5.19 12.89 6.21
CA ASP A 111 -4.02 12.94 7.07
C ASP A 111 -4.47 13.09 8.53
N THR A 112 -4.11 12.12 9.36
CA THR A 112 -4.21 12.27 10.81
C THR A 112 -2.82 12.38 11.39
N ARG A 113 -2.66 13.32 12.32
CA ARG A 113 -1.34 13.67 12.86
C ARG A 113 -1.37 13.80 14.36
N VAL A 114 -0.23 13.49 14.95
CA VAL A 114 0.11 13.80 16.32
C VAL A 114 1.32 14.71 16.32
N ASP A 115 1.20 15.82 17.03
CA ASP A 115 2.32 16.72 17.29
C ASP A 115 2.88 16.38 18.67
N PHE A 116 4.20 16.16 18.75
CA PHE A 116 4.91 15.98 20.01
C PHE A 116 5.61 17.29 20.40
N ARG A 117 5.78 17.53 21.70
CA ARG A 117 6.55 18.68 22.16
C ARG A 117 8.00 18.49 21.75
N CYS A 118 8.47 19.30 20.81
CA CYS A 118 9.85 19.26 20.32
C CYS A 118 10.58 20.55 20.68
N GLY A 119 11.18 20.57 21.88
CA GLY A 119 11.77 21.76 22.47
C GLY A 119 10.74 22.85 22.82
N THR A 120 11.14 23.79 23.67
CA THR A 120 10.25 24.80 24.28
C THR A 120 9.77 25.92 23.34
N ASN A 121 10.21 25.96 22.07
CA ASN A 121 10.03 27.14 21.21
C ASN A 121 9.15 26.89 19.97
N TRP A 122 8.32 25.85 19.94
CA TRP A 122 7.46 25.53 18.78
C TRP A 122 6.08 26.23 18.79
N MET A 123 5.69 26.88 19.90
CA MET A 123 4.41 27.63 20.00
C MET A 123 4.51 29.10 19.54
N GLY A 124 5.36 29.39 18.56
CA GLY A 124 5.32 30.66 17.83
C GLY A 124 4.31 30.57 16.67
N THR A 125 3.06 30.90 16.96
CA THR A 125 2.02 31.42 16.04
C THR A 125 2.24 31.24 14.52
N SER A 126 1.46 30.34 13.91
CA SER A 126 0.86 30.42 12.55
C SER A 126 1.71 30.72 11.30
N SER A 127 3.02 30.92 11.39
CA SER A 127 3.84 31.21 10.20
C SER A 127 4.53 29.94 9.70
N ARG A 128 3.87 29.30 8.72
CA ARG A 128 4.32 28.12 7.96
C ARG A 128 5.66 28.32 7.21
N GLN A 129 6.38 29.43 7.43
CA GLN A 129 7.40 29.96 6.52
C GLN A 129 8.80 30.17 7.12
N THR A 130 9.09 29.78 8.37
CA THR A 130 10.46 29.99 8.89
C THR A 130 10.97 28.81 9.73
N MET A 131 11.04 27.63 9.10
CA MET A 131 11.82 26.48 9.60
C MET A 131 12.94 26.07 8.63
N GLU A 132 13.36 26.97 7.73
CA GLU A 132 14.45 26.69 6.79
C GLU A 132 15.86 27.03 7.31
N GLN A 133 16.01 27.74 8.43
CA GLN A 133 17.34 28.19 8.85
C GLN A 133 17.68 27.72 10.27
N GLY A 134 18.50 26.65 10.35
CA GLY A 134 19.45 26.48 11.45
C GLY A 134 19.46 25.14 12.17
N VAL A 135 18.42 24.29 12.06
CA VAL A 135 18.45 22.95 12.66
C VAL A 135 17.93 21.93 11.66
N GLN A 136 18.79 20.98 11.28
CA GLN A 136 18.49 19.91 10.34
C GLN A 136 17.36 19.01 10.86
N SER A 137 16.11 19.42 10.66
CA SER A 137 14.93 18.57 10.84
C SER A 137 14.93 17.53 9.72
N THR A 138 15.24 16.28 10.04
CA THR A 138 15.14 15.17 9.08
C THR A 138 13.68 14.75 8.94
N THR A 139 13.05 15.09 7.82
CA THR A 139 11.73 14.55 7.46
C THR A 139 11.92 13.23 6.73
N LYS A 140 11.28 12.17 7.21
CA LYS A 140 11.28 10.85 6.57
C LYS A 140 9.84 10.39 6.35
N ARG A 141 9.49 10.11 5.10
CA ARG A 141 8.22 9.51 4.71
C ARG A 141 8.50 8.09 4.24
N VAL A 142 7.69 7.15 4.70
CA VAL A 142 7.71 5.76 4.28
C VAL A 142 6.40 5.47 3.58
N ARG A 143 6.48 5.01 2.34
CA ARG A 143 5.30 4.61 1.58
C ARG A 143 5.61 3.34 0.81
N PRO A 144 4.65 2.41 0.69
CA PRO A 144 4.76 1.37 -0.30
C PRO A 144 4.94 2.02 -1.69
N PRO A 145 5.70 1.40 -2.61
CA PRO A 145 5.77 1.86 -3.99
C PRO A 145 4.37 1.96 -4.64
N SER A 146 4.26 2.64 -5.77
CA SER A 146 3.01 2.59 -6.55
C SER A 146 2.83 1.18 -7.10
N ALA A 147 1.61 0.64 -7.07
CA ALA A 147 1.35 -0.64 -7.72
C ALA A 147 1.20 -0.44 -9.24
N PRO A 148 1.80 -1.31 -10.07
CA PRO A 148 1.55 -1.27 -11.51
C PRO A 148 0.11 -1.68 -11.80
N THR A 149 -0.46 -1.15 -12.88
CA THR A 149 -1.67 -1.70 -13.49
C THR A 149 -1.34 -3.09 -14.02
N VAL A 150 -2.12 -4.10 -13.62
CA VAL A 150 -1.94 -5.48 -14.08
C VAL A 150 -3.25 -5.91 -14.72
N ASP A 151 -3.19 -6.40 -15.97
CA ASP A 151 -4.34 -6.86 -16.75
C ASP A 151 -5.48 -5.83 -16.90
N GLY A 152 -5.14 -4.53 -16.87
CA GLY A 152 -6.11 -3.44 -16.96
C GLY A 152 -6.83 -3.11 -15.65
N TYR A 153 -6.50 -3.78 -14.55
CA TYR A 153 -7.04 -3.49 -13.23
C TYR A 153 -6.12 -2.54 -12.45
N GLU A 154 -6.69 -1.49 -11.86
CA GLU A 154 -5.97 -0.65 -10.91
C GLU A 154 -5.74 -1.43 -9.62
N SER A 155 -4.47 -1.65 -9.28
CA SER A 155 -4.10 -2.25 -8.00
C SER A 155 -3.97 -1.14 -6.97
N HIS A 156 -4.67 -1.28 -5.85
CA HIS A 156 -4.48 -0.37 -4.73
C HIS A 156 -3.48 -0.92 -3.72
N VAL A 157 -3.08 -0.06 -2.80
CA VAL A 157 -1.96 -0.32 -1.91
C VAL A 157 -2.32 0.08 -0.49
N ALA A 158 -2.12 -0.84 0.45
CA ALA A 158 -2.30 -0.60 1.87
C ALA A 158 -1.11 -1.15 2.66
N ILE A 159 -0.86 -0.58 3.83
CA ILE A 159 0.07 -1.15 4.81
C ILE A 159 -0.65 -2.32 5.51
N HIS A 160 -0.03 -3.49 5.55
CA HIS A 160 -0.54 -4.66 6.29
C HIS A 160 0.40 -5.11 7.41
N GLY A 161 1.61 -4.56 7.47
CA GLY A 161 2.54 -4.84 8.55
C GLY A 161 3.45 -3.66 8.83
N LEU A 162 4.00 -3.64 10.05
CA LEU A 162 5.04 -2.71 10.44
C LEU A 162 6.09 -3.40 11.31
N GLN A 163 7.26 -2.80 11.37
CA GLN A 163 8.33 -3.17 12.28
C GLN A 163 9.03 -1.89 12.71
N VAL A 164 9.33 -1.75 14.00
CA VAL A 164 10.09 -0.59 14.48
C VAL A 164 11.52 -0.99 14.77
N CYS A 165 12.43 -0.05 14.54
CA CYS A 165 13.77 -0.13 15.08
C CYS A 165 13.84 0.73 16.33
N THR A 166 14.43 0.19 17.39
CA THR A 166 14.69 0.90 18.63
C THR A 166 16.19 1.11 18.82
N ASN A 167 16.52 1.97 19.76
CA ASN A 167 17.91 2.18 20.19
C ASN A 167 18.47 1.07 21.07
N ASP A 168 17.75 -0.04 21.27
CA ASP A 168 18.14 -1.19 22.08
C ASP A 168 18.67 -0.80 23.47
N ARG A 169 18.12 0.29 24.03
CA ARG A 169 18.41 0.69 25.41
C ARG A 169 17.51 -0.08 26.34
N ASN A 170 17.88 -0.12 27.62
CA ASN A 170 17.05 -0.68 28.68
C ASN A 170 15.60 -0.15 28.61
N ASP A 171 14.67 -0.89 29.22
CA ASP A 171 13.24 -0.59 29.15
C ASP A 171 12.87 0.84 29.56
N ARG A 172 13.73 1.54 30.31
CA ARG A 172 13.48 2.93 30.75
C ARG A 172 13.77 3.98 29.68
N ASN A 173 14.62 3.70 28.69
CA ASN A 173 15.11 4.67 27.70
C ASN A 173 14.97 4.20 26.24
N ILE A 174 14.07 3.26 25.99
CA ILE A 174 13.76 2.80 24.65
C ILE A 174 13.16 3.94 23.82
N LYS A 175 13.69 4.15 22.62
CA LYS A 175 13.21 5.16 21.67
C LYS A 175 13.13 4.56 20.28
N LEU A 176 12.08 4.89 19.54
CA LEU A 176 11.94 4.59 18.13
C LEU A 176 13.01 5.34 17.33
N LYS A 177 13.77 4.61 16.51
CA LYS A 177 14.84 5.09 15.63
C LYS A 177 14.63 4.74 14.16
N GLY A 178 13.68 3.87 13.86
CA GLY A 178 13.33 3.53 12.49
C GLY A 178 11.97 2.88 12.41
N ILE A 179 11.41 2.89 11.21
CA ILE A 179 10.17 2.19 10.88
C ILE A 179 10.40 1.51 9.54
N LYS A 180 9.99 0.26 9.47
CA LYS A 180 9.83 -0.51 8.24
C LYS A 180 8.36 -0.86 8.12
N ILE A 181 7.81 -0.64 6.94
CA ILE A 181 6.42 -1.01 6.63
C ILE A 181 6.41 -2.15 5.63
N PHE A 182 5.34 -2.94 5.65
CA PHE A 182 5.07 -3.99 4.69
C PHE A 182 3.73 -3.67 4.01
N GLY A 183 3.79 -3.44 2.71
CA GLY A 183 2.65 -3.16 1.85
C GLY A 183 1.99 -4.44 1.35
N THR A 184 0.72 -4.32 1.00
CA THR A 184 -0.04 -5.34 0.28
C THR A 184 -0.71 -4.68 -0.92
N ARG A 185 -0.94 -5.48 -1.95
CA ARG A 185 -1.79 -5.09 -3.08
C ARG A 185 -3.23 -5.50 -2.80
N LEU A 186 -4.15 -4.61 -3.11
CA LEU A 186 -5.57 -4.88 -3.13
C LEU A 186 -6.00 -5.04 -4.58
N ASN A 187 -6.61 -6.18 -4.87
CA ASN A 187 -7.16 -6.53 -6.17
C ASN A 187 -6.17 -6.51 -7.36
N PRO A 188 -4.96 -7.07 -7.25
CA PRO A 188 -3.94 -6.94 -8.30
C PRO A 188 -4.27 -7.63 -9.64
N ASN A 189 -5.42 -8.30 -9.78
CA ASN A 189 -5.82 -9.00 -11.00
C ASN A 189 -7.35 -9.08 -11.17
N GLY A 190 -8.10 -8.19 -10.52
CA GLY A 190 -9.56 -8.25 -10.58
C GLY A 190 -10.17 -9.53 -9.99
N ARG A 191 -9.49 -10.23 -9.06
CA ARG A 191 -10.01 -11.45 -8.41
C ARG A 191 -10.40 -11.25 -6.96
N GLY A 192 -10.44 -10.01 -6.49
CA GLY A 192 -10.99 -9.74 -5.17
C GLY A 192 -10.06 -10.13 -4.01
N ARG A 193 -8.73 -10.12 -4.19
CA ARG A 193 -7.77 -10.64 -3.21
C ARG A 193 -6.85 -9.56 -2.62
N VAL A 194 -6.52 -9.74 -1.34
CA VAL A 194 -5.40 -9.06 -0.68
C VAL A 194 -4.15 -9.92 -0.90
N VAL A 195 -3.20 -9.40 -1.66
CA VAL A 195 -1.95 -10.12 -1.99
C VAL A 195 -0.78 -9.42 -1.34
N ARG A 196 -0.21 -10.06 -0.32
CA ARG A 196 1.02 -9.61 0.32
C ARG A 196 2.15 -9.66 -0.69
N ASP A 197 2.88 -8.57 -0.82
CA ASP A 197 3.99 -8.46 -1.75
C ASP A 197 5.23 -8.09 -0.95
N ALA A 198 6.15 -9.05 -0.79
CA ALA A 198 7.36 -8.85 0.00
C ALA A 198 8.29 -7.77 -0.60
N SER A 199 8.19 -7.51 -1.91
CA SER A 199 8.90 -6.41 -2.55
C SER A 199 8.34 -5.04 -2.16
N PHE A 200 7.16 -5.02 -1.53
CA PHE A 200 6.42 -3.83 -1.16
C PHE A 200 6.73 -3.35 0.25
N SER A 201 8.00 -3.37 0.61
CA SER A 201 8.47 -2.80 1.87
C SER A 201 9.23 -1.51 1.62
N ASP A 202 9.07 -0.56 2.52
CA ASP A 202 9.88 0.65 2.58
C ASP A 202 10.30 0.87 4.03
N GLN A 203 11.44 1.51 4.24
CA GLN A 203 11.97 1.73 5.57
C GLN A 203 12.76 3.03 5.67
N PHE A 204 12.75 3.61 6.86
CA PHE A 204 13.77 4.57 7.26
C PHE A 204 14.40 4.15 8.58
N THR A 205 15.65 4.55 8.72
CA THR A 205 16.43 4.41 9.94
C THR A 205 17.14 5.71 10.25
N ARG A 206 17.41 5.90 11.53
CA ARG A 206 18.24 6.98 12.06
C ARG A 206 19.49 6.42 12.70
N SER A 207 20.39 7.32 13.10
CA SER A 207 21.51 6.96 13.98
C SER A 207 21.00 6.23 15.23
N HIS A 208 21.82 5.31 15.70
CA HIS A 208 21.51 4.47 16.88
C HIS A 208 20.27 3.58 16.74
N CYS A 209 19.77 3.31 15.53
CA CYS A 209 18.93 2.13 15.30
C CYS A 209 19.78 0.87 15.54
N ARG A 210 19.54 0.17 16.65
CA ARG A 210 20.36 -0.98 17.08
C ARG A 210 19.64 -2.31 16.93
N LYS A 211 18.33 -2.31 17.17
CA LYS A 211 17.53 -3.53 17.16
C LYS A 211 16.21 -3.29 16.44
N TRP A 212 15.95 -4.11 15.43
CA TRP A 212 14.63 -4.24 14.85
C TRP A 212 13.81 -5.18 15.72
N GLU A 213 12.67 -4.70 16.19
CA GLU A 213 11.76 -5.47 17.03
C GLU A 213 10.95 -6.45 16.18
N THR A 214 10.16 -7.32 16.79
CA THR A 214 9.31 -8.25 16.03
C THR A 214 8.35 -7.48 15.12
N ALA A 215 8.31 -7.89 13.85
CA ALA A 215 7.36 -7.35 12.88
C ALA A 215 5.93 -7.74 13.29
N GLN A 216 5.04 -6.77 13.24
CA GLN A 216 3.63 -6.93 13.54
C GLN A 216 2.85 -6.84 12.24
N VAL A 217 2.06 -7.86 11.95
CA VAL A 217 1.38 -8.01 10.67
C VAL A 217 -0.09 -8.29 10.94
N CYS A 218 -0.97 -7.61 10.20
CA CYS A 218 -2.39 -7.91 10.20
C CYS A 218 -2.62 -9.38 9.81
N PRO A 219 -3.70 -10.01 10.29
CA PRO A 219 -4.14 -11.33 9.82
C PRO A 219 -4.30 -11.42 8.29
N SER A 220 -4.44 -12.64 7.77
CA SER A 220 -4.63 -12.85 6.32
C SER A 220 -5.97 -12.23 5.88
N GLY A 221 -5.96 -11.50 4.76
CA GLY A 221 -7.15 -10.77 4.27
C GLY A 221 -7.42 -9.44 4.97
N GLU A 222 -6.63 -9.08 6.00
CA GLU A 222 -6.75 -7.80 6.70
C GLU A 222 -5.64 -6.81 6.30
N VAL A 223 -5.93 -5.53 6.48
CA VAL A 223 -5.01 -4.41 6.24
C VAL A 223 -5.11 -3.37 7.35
N GLY A 224 -4.09 -2.54 7.47
CA GLY A 224 -4.03 -1.43 8.42
C GLY A 224 -5.05 -0.35 8.08
N VAL A 225 -5.89 0.00 9.04
CA VAL A 225 -6.91 1.06 8.98
C VAL A 225 -6.69 2.13 10.05
N GLY A 226 -5.73 1.91 10.95
CA GLY A 226 -5.29 2.85 11.97
C GLY A 226 -3.93 2.47 12.54
N LEU A 227 -3.37 3.36 13.34
CA LEU A 227 -2.07 3.18 14.00
C LEU A 227 -2.18 3.57 15.47
N ASP A 228 -1.89 2.63 16.36
CA ASP A 228 -1.72 2.91 17.78
C ASP A 228 -0.25 3.25 18.04
N VAL A 229 -0.01 4.44 18.59
CA VAL A 229 1.34 4.95 18.88
C VAL A 229 1.56 4.96 20.38
N TYR A 230 2.54 4.18 20.84
CA TYR A 230 2.88 4.06 22.25
C TYR A 230 4.04 4.98 22.61
N ARG A 231 3.92 5.67 23.74
CA ARG A 231 4.91 6.66 24.20
C ARG A 231 5.22 6.54 25.68
N ARG A 232 6.43 6.98 26.05
CA ARG A 232 6.86 7.21 27.44
C ARG A 232 7.51 8.59 27.52
N GLY A 233 6.91 9.50 28.29
CA GLY A 233 7.27 10.91 28.25
C GLY A 233 7.13 11.45 26.81
N ASP A 234 8.20 12.07 26.31
CA ASP A 234 8.26 12.62 24.95
C ASP A 234 8.84 11.64 23.92
N SER A 235 9.05 10.37 24.27
CA SER A 235 9.61 9.36 23.36
C SER A 235 8.55 8.39 22.86
N ILE A 236 8.53 8.14 21.55
CA ILE A 236 7.79 7.02 20.96
C ILE A 236 8.55 5.73 21.24
N THR A 237 7.88 4.75 21.80
CA THR A 237 8.48 3.48 22.26
C THR A 237 8.03 2.28 21.46
N GLY A 238 6.88 2.37 20.77
CA GLY A 238 6.36 1.28 19.97
C GLY A 238 5.17 1.68 19.13
N LEU A 239 4.82 0.82 18.19
CA LEU A 239 3.69 0.98 17.27
C LEU A 239 2.90 -0.33 17.18
N ALA A 240 1.58 -0.24 17.04
CA ALA A 240 0.72 -1.35 16.64
C ALA A 240 -0.23 -0.92 15.53
N LEU A 241 -0.59 -1.86 14.65
CA LEU A 241 -1.58 -1.61 13.60
C LEU A 241 -2.97 -1.92 14.14
N ARG A 242 -3.95 -1.12 13.72
CA ARG A 242 -5.35 -1.51 13.74
C ARG A 242 -5.70 -2.11 12.40
N CYS A 243 -6.15 -3.35 12.41
CA CYS A 243 -6.38 -4.17 11.23
C CYS A 243 -7.87 -4.43 11.02
N GLN A 244 -8.30 -4.50 9.77
CA GLN A 244 -9.67 -4.84 9.41
C GLN A 244 -9.72 -5.64 8.12
N GLU A 245 -10.68 -6.56 8.03
CA GLU A 245 -10.87 -7.45 6.87
C GLU A 245 -11.28 -6.64 5.63
N VAL A 246 -10.66 -6.96 4.51
CA VAL A 246 -11.02 -6.43 3.20
C VAL A 246 -11.80 -7.49 2.44
N ARG A 247 -13.05 -7.18 2.09
CA ARG A 247 -13.83 -7.97 1.14
C ARG A 247 -13.98 -7.24 -0.17
N MET A 248 -13.94 -8.01 -1.25
CA MET A 248 -14.16 -7.49 -2.58
C MET A 248 -15.41 -8.15 -3.15
N THR A 249 -16.40 -7.35 -3.50
CA THR A 249 -17.66 -7.82 -4.08
C THR A 249 -17.70 -7.46 -5.55
N ARG A 250 -18.04 -8.42 -6.42
CA ARG A 250 -18.35 -8.12 -7.82
C ARG A 250 -19.62 -7.28 -7.88
N VAL A 251 -19.63 -6.30 -8.77
CA VAL A 251 -20.83 -5.59 -9.16
C VAL A 251 -21.29 -6.23 -10.46
N ASP A 252 -22.39 -6.98 -10.40
CA ASP A 252 -23.03 -7.49 -11.60
C ASP A 252 -23.79 -6.31 -12.24
N SER A 253 -23.32 -5.86 -13.40
CA SER A 253 -23.91 -4.78 -14.20
C SER A 253 -25.13 -5.24 -14.97
#